data_AF-A0A927Q167-F1
#
_entry.id   AF-A0A927Q167-F1
#
_cell.length_a   1.000
_cell.length_b   1.000
_cell.length_c   1.000
_cell.angle_alpha   90.00
_cell.angle_beta   90.00
_cell.angle_gamma   90.00
#
_symmetry.space_group_name_H-M   'P 1'
#
loop_
_entity.id
_entity.type
_entity.pdbx_description
1 polymer ?
#
loop_
_entity_poly.entity_id
_entity_poly.type
_entity_poly.pdbx_seq_one_letter_code
_entity_poly.pdbx_strand_id
1 'polypeptide(L)'
;MTRTRRTRAAPPRALVATVVVALVLGSALAWFGGADERRVNGACDTWLVERAALRTVLSEAEEAVGRAEAAGDRDVSRHFNDLDRDLASLERWEAVGPGTQSSLSGDGGASRIERGAESAFGYLNSAVTGLHQRLDDGDPTELAQWVPEAGARFQNVDDTCLAAAR
;
A
#
# COMPACT_ATOMS: atom_id res chain seq x y z
N MET A 1 46.29 16.33 49.91
CA MET A 1 46.55 16.77 48.52
C MET A 1 45.24 16.71 47.74
N THR A 2 44.57 17.84 47.56
CA THR A 2 43.23 17.91 46.95
C THR A 2 43.36 18.53 45.57
N ARG A 3 43.13 17.75 44.50
CA ARG A 3 43.31 18.17 43.11
C ARG A 3 42.00 18.76 42.59
N THR A 4 41.89 20.07 42.54
CA THR A 4 40.73 20.80 42.00
C THR A 4 40.70 20.68 40.47
N ARG A 5 39.76 19.89 39.93
CA ARG A 5 39.47 19.83 38.49
C ARG A 5 38.78 21.12 38.05
N ARG A 6 39.48 21.98 37.31
CA ARG A 6 38.87 23.09 36.55
C ARG A 6 38.10 22.51 35.37
N THR A 7 36.77 22.58 35.41
CA THR A 7 35.91 22.47 34.24
C THR A 7 36.14 23.70 33.36
N ARG A 8 36.80 23.52 32.21
CA ARG A 8 36.86 24.57 31.17
C ARG A 8 35.46 24.72 30.59
N ALA A 9 34.84 25.87 30.77
CA ALA A 9 33.63 26.25 30.04
C ALA A 9 33.95 26.29 28.54
N ALA A 10 33.10 25.65 27.73
CA ALA A 10 33.24 25.65 26.29
C ALA A 10 33.13 27.08 25.73
N PRO A 11 33.92 27.45 24.70
CA PRO A 11 33.87 28.80 24.13
C PRO A 11 32.49 29.09 23.51
N PRO A 12 32.00 30.34 23.58
CA PRO A 12 30.63 30.71 23.16
C PRO A 12 30.32 30.37 21.69
N ARG A 13 31.36 30.30 20.83
CA ARG A 13 31.22 29.88 19.42
C ARG A 13 30.88 28.40 19.26
N ALA A 14 31.30 27.54 20.18
CA ALA A 14 30.98 26.12 20.15
C ALA A 14 29.49 25.88 20.48
N LEU A 15 28.94 26.63 21.45
CA LEU A 15 27.51 26.55 21.81
C LEU A 15 26.60 26.99 20.66
N VAL A 16 26.93 28.10 19.99
CA VAL A 16 26.16 28.58 18.83
C VAL A 16 26.21 27.57 17.67
N ALA A 17 27.38 27.00 17.38
CA ALA A 17 27.51 25.97 16.35
C ALA A 17 26.68 24.72 16.67
N THR A 18 26.68 24.25 17.93
CA THR A 18 25.86 23.09 18.33
C THR A 18 24.37 23.37 18.21
N VAL A 19 23.90 24.56 18.60
CA VAL A 19 22.48 24.94 18.48
C VAL A 19 22.05 25.05 17.01
N VAL A 20 22.88 25.63 16.15
CA VAL A 20 22.59 25.73 14.71
C VAL A 20 22.57 24.34 14.06
N VAL A 21 23.52 23.47 14.37
CA VAL A 21 23.53 22.08 13.86
C VAL A 21 22.31 21.31 14.35
N ALA A 22 21.91 21.46 15.62
CA ALA A 22 20.71 20.82 16.15
C ALA A 22 19.42 21.31 15.49
N LEU A 23 19.31 22.62 15.20
CA LEU A 23 18.19 23.20 14.47
C LEU A 23 18.12 22.71 13.02
N VAL A 24 19.26 22.65 12.33
CA VAL A 24 19.33 22.15 10.95
C VAL A 24 18.97 20.67 10.88
N LEU A 25 19.48 19.84 11.80
CA LEU A 25 19.14 18.42 11.89
C LEU A 25 17.67 18.20 12.24
N GLY A 26 17.12 18.96 13.20
CA GLY A 26 15.71 18.87 13.57
C GLY A 26 14.77 19.29 12.42
N SER A 27 15.15 20.33 11.67
CA SER A 27 14.39 20.81 10.51
C SER A 27 14.44 19.81 9.36
N ALA A 28 15.60 19.19 9.12
CA ALA A 28 15.75 18.13 8.12
C ALA A 28 14.88 16.92 8.46
N LEU A 29 14.93 16.43 9.70
CA LEU A 29 14.10 15.29 10.15
C LEU A 29 12.60 15.57 10.03
N ALA A 30 12.15 16.79 10.36
CA ALA A 30 10.75 17.19 10.21
C ALA A 30 10.32 17.31 8.73
N TRP A 31 11.20 17.81 7.87
CA TRP A 31 10.93 17.91 6.42
C TRP A 31 10.84 16.53 5.75
N PHE A 32 11.71 15.60 6.13
CA PHE A 32 11.65 14.23 5.60
C PHE A 32 10.41 13.49 6.12
N GLY A 33 10.09 13.57 7.42
CA GLY A 33 8.87 12.96 7.96
C GLY A 33 7.58 13.46 7.27
N GLY A 34 7.45 14.77 7.06
CA GLY A 34 6.26 15.34 6.42
C GLY A 34 6.18 15.12 4.90
N ALA A 35 7.26 14.71 4.23
CA ALA A 35 7.22 14.35 2.81
C ALA A 35 6.71 12.91 2.62
N ASP A 36 7.19 11.99 3.46
CA ASP A 36 6.77 10.58 3.47
C ASP A 36 5.28 10.44 3.79
N GLU A 37 4.80 11.14 4.84
CA GLU A 37 3.38 11.15 5.22
C GLU A 37 2.47 11.62 4.07
N ARG A 38 2.88 12.68 3.34
CA ARG A 38 2.10 13.18 2.20
C ARG A 38 2.03 12.19 1.05
N ARG A 39 3.11 11.46 0.78
CA ARG A 39 3.13 10.42 -0.28
C ARG A 39 2.27 9.23 0.11
N VAL A 40 2.41 8.75 1.34
CA VAL A 40 1.57 7.65 1.87
C VAL A 40 0.09 8.04 1.85
N ASN A 41 -0.26 9.24 2.32
CA ASN A 41 -1.64 9.71 2.29
C ASN A 41 -2.18 9.82 0.87
N GLY A 42 -1.40 10.36 -0.08
CA GLY A 42 -1.80 10.43 -1.49
C GLY A 42 -2.03 9.05 -2.12
N ALA A 43 -1.20 8.06 -1.78
CA ALA A 43 -1.40 6.68 -2.23
C ALA A 43 -2.66 6.05 -1.62
N CYS A 44 -2.89 6.29 -0.32
CA CYS A 44 -4.08 5.82 0.38
C CYS A 44 -5.37 6.49 -0.10
N ASP A 45 -5.34 7.77 -0.47
CA ASP A 45 -6.49 8.45 -1.07
C ASP A 45 -6.85 7.80 -2.41
N THR A 46 -5.85 7.48 -3.25
CA THR A 46 -6.06 6.75 -4.51
C THR A 46 -6.69 5.37 -4.25
N TRP A 47 -6.19 4.64 -3.25
CA TRP A 47 -6.78 3.36 -2.85
C TRP A 47 -8.25 3.52 -2.42
N LEU A 48 -8.56 4.49 -1.57
CA LEU A 48 -9.91 4.68 -1.04
C LEU A 48 -10.94 4.99 -2.13
N VAL A 49 -10.53 5.64 -3.21
CA VAL A 49 -11.38 5.90 -4.39
C VAL A 49 -11.73 4.59 -5.11
N GLU A 50 -10.76 3.71 -5.34
CA GLU A 50 -10.96 2.49 -6.15
C GLU A 50 -11.42 1.28 -5.32
N ARG A 51 -11.17 1.28 -4.00
CA ARG A 51 -11.39 0.13 -3.11
C ARG A 51 -12.78 -0.47 -3.21
N ALA A 52 -13.81 0.38 -3.26
CA ALA A 52 -15.19 -0.08 -3.26
C ALA A 52 -15.48 -0.95 -4.50
N ALA A 53 -15.07 -0.48 -5.68
CA ALA A 53 -15.25 -1.21 -6.93
C ALA A 53 -14.47 -2.54 -6.92
N LEU A 54 -13.20 -2.51 -6.52
CA LEU A 54 -12.39 -3.73 -6.46
C LEU A 54 -12.94 -4.76 -5.47
N ARG A 55 -13.50 -4.32 -4.34
CA ARG A 55 -14.18 -5.24 -3.40
C ARG A 55 -15.46 -5.83 -3.96
N THR A 56 -16.20 -5.07 -4.76
CA THR A 56 -17.35 -5.61 -5.50
C THR A 56 -16.88 -6.73 -6.43
N VAL A 57 -15.81 -6.52 -7.20
CA VAL A 57 -15.26 -7.58 -8.07
C VAL A 57 -14.91 -8.83 -7.27
N LEU A 58 -14.27 -8.68 -6.11
CA LEU A 58 -13.92 -9.82 -5.26
C LEU A 58 -15.16 -10.58 -4.77
N SER A 59 -16.16 -9.85 -4.28
CA SER A 59 -17.43 -10.43 -3.82
C SER A 59 -18.17 -11.14 -4.95
N GLU A 60 -18.21 -10.55 -6.14
CA GLU A 60 -18.85 -11.17 -7.30
C GLU A 60 -18.09 -12.40 -7.78
N ALA A 61 -16.75 -12.39 -7.70
CA ALA A 61 -15.94 -13.57 -7.99
C ALA A 61 -16.20 -14.72 -7.00
N GLU A 62 -16.29 -14.44 -5.69
CA GLU A 62 -16.66 -15.46 -4.68
C GLU A 62 -18.03 -16.08 -4.98
N GLU A 63 -19.01 -15.25 -5.27
CA GLU A 63 -20.36 -15.72 -5.59
C GLU A 63 -20.41 -16.51 -6.90
N ALA A 64 -19.74 -16.03 -7.95
CA ALA A 64 -19.71 -16.68 -9.25
C ALA A 64 -19.04 -18.05 -9.17
N VAL A 65 -17.93 -18.16 -8.42
CA VAL A 65 -17.28 -19.44 -8.09
C VAL A 65 -18.26 -20.38 -7.40
N GLY A 66 -18.94 -19.92 -6.35
CA GLY A 66 -19.91 -20.75 -5.62
C GLY A 66 -21.07 -21.25 -6.50
N ARG A 67 -21.55 -20.41 -7.43
CA ARG A 67 -22.56 -20.81 -8.42
C ARG A 67 -22.02 -21.83 -9.43
N ALA A 68 -20.81 -21.64 -9.94
CA ALA A 68 -20.17 -22.55 -10.87
C ALA A 68 -19.92 -23.94 -10.24
N GLU A 69 -19.40 -23.98 -9.01
CA GLU A 69 -19.19 -25.23 -8.26
C GLU A 69 -20.50 -25.97 -8.00
N ALA A 70 -21.56 -25.25 -7.60
CA ALA A 70 -22.87 -25.84 -7.38
C ALA A 70 -23.51 -26.41 -8.65
N ALA A 71 -23.23 -25.81 -9.81
CA ALA A 71 -23.66 -26.28 -11.12
C ALA A 71 -22.79 -27.43 -11.68
N GLY A 72 -21.59 -27.64 -11.14
CA GLY A 72 -20.60 -28.55 -11.71
C GLY A 72 -19.99 -28.03 -13.02
N ASP A 73 -20.02 -26.72 -13.23
CA ASP A 73 -19.51 -26.05 -14.42
C ASP A 73 -18.00 -25.82 -14.31
N ARG A 74 -17.31 -25.90 -15.46
CA ARG A 74 -15.87 -25.63 -15.57
C ARG A 74 -15.55 -24.19 -15.99
N ASP A 75 -16.56 -23.33 -16.05
CA ASP A 75 -16.45 -21.98 -16.58
C ASP A 75 -17.20 -21.03 -15.64
N VAL A 76 -16.46 -20.17 -14.93
CA VAL A 76 -17.05 -19.21 -13.97
C VAL A 76 -17.63 -17.99 -14.67
N SER A 77 -17.14 -17.64 -15.86
CA SER A 77 -17.47 -16.39 -16.54
C SER A 77 -18.98 -16.21 -16.72
N ARG A 78 -19.71 -17.31 -16.99
CA ARG A 78 -21.17 -17.34 -17.18
C ARG A 78 -21.98 -17.08 -15.92
N HIS A 79 -21.34 -17.20 -14.77
CA HIS A 79 -21.96 -17.03 -13.46
C HIS A 79 -21.74 -15.63 -12.88
N PHE A 80 -21.02 -14.75 -13.57
CA PHE A 80 -20.93 -13.33 -13.20
C PHE A 80 -22.21 -12.58 -13.55
N ASN A 81 -22.56 -11.60 -12.72
CA ASN A 81 -23.71 -10.74 -13.00
C ASN A 81 -23.37 -9.71 -14.10
N ASP A 82 -22.16 -9.16 -14.04
CA ASP A 82 -21.65 -8.16 -14.99
C ASP A 82 -20.12 -8.24 -15.09
N LEU A 83 -19.62 -9.26 -15.80
CA LEU A 83 -18.18 -9.52 -15.94
C LEU A 83 -17.44 -8.34 -16.59
N ASP A 84 -18.05 -7.70 -17.60
CA ASP A 84 -17.44 -6.56 -18.32
C ASP A 84 -17.19 -5.38 -17.37
N ARG A 85 -18.15 -5.06 -16.49
CA ARG A 85 -18.00 -3.99 -15.49
C ARG A 85 -16.93 -4.33 -14.45
N ASP A 86 -16.83 -5.59 -14.08
CA ASP A 86 -15.86 -6.07 -13.11
C ASP A 86 -14.44 -6.04 -13.67
N LEU A 87 -14.24 -6.54 -14.90
CA LEU A 87 -12.98 -6.42 -15.65
C LEU A 87 -12.58 -4.95 -15.83
N ALA A 88 -13.52 -4.08 -16.23
CA ALA A 88 -13.26 -2.65 -16.34
C ALA A 88 -12.84 -2.00 -15.01
N SER A 89 -13.25 -2.56 -13.86
CA SER A 89 -12.84 -2.07 -12.54
C SER A 89 -11.41 -2.52 -12.20
N LEU A 90 -11.02 -3.73 -12.58
CA LEU A 90 -9.64 -4.19 -12.46
C LEU A 90 -8.71 -3.39 -13.38
N GLU A 91 -9.10 -3.18 -14.64
CA GLU A 91 -8.36 -2.37 -15.62
C GLU A 91 -8.11 -0.93 -15.12
N ARG A 92 -9.11 -0.29 -14.51
CA ARG A 92 -8.94 1.04 -13.91
C ARG A 92 -7.86 1.04 -12.85
N TRP A 93 -7.83 0.03 -11.97
CA TRP A 93 -6.76 -0.09 -10.99
C TRP A 93 -5.41 -0.37 -11.66
N GLU A 94 -5.33 -1.28 -12.62
CA GLU A 94 -4.08 -1.57 -13.32
C GLU A 94 -3.48 -0.34 -14.02
N ALA A 95 -4.32 0.60 -14.44
CA ALA A 95 -3.89 1.88 -15.01
C ALA A 95 -3.28 2.84 -13.97
N VAL A 96 -3.70 2.80 -12.70
CA VAL A 96 -3.29 3.78 -11.66
C VAL A 96 -2.43 3.19 -10.53
N GLY A 97 -2.54 1.89 -10.27
CA GLY A 97 -1.90 1.16 -9.19
C GLY A 97 -0.36 1.15 -9.26
N PRO A 98 0.25 0.90 -10.44
CA PRO A 98 1.70 1.02 -10.59
C PRO A 98 2.21 2.43 -10.31
N GLY A 99 1.46 3.45 -10.78
CA GLY A 99 1.75 4.86 -10.48
C GLY A 99 1.67 5.16 -8.99
N THR A 100 0.63 4.65 -8.34
CA THR A 100 0.40 4.76 -6.89
C THR A 100 1.56 4.16 -6.10
N GLN A 101 1.96 2.92 -6.42
CA GLN A 101 3.12 2.29 -5.79
C GLN A 101 4.41 3.08 -6.06
N SER A 102 4.67 3.46 -7.31
CA SER A 102 5.89 4.18 -7.68
C SER A 102 6.03 5.56 -7.01
N SER A 103 4.91 6.14 -6.57
CA SER A 103 4.89 7.39 -5.82
C SER A 103 5.42 7.25 -4.39
N LEU A 104 5.53 6.02 -3.88
CA LEU A 104 6.11 5.68 -2.60
C LEU A 104 7.60 5.41 -2.85
N SER A 105 8.42 6.38 -2.51
CA SER A 105 9.85 6.50 -2.86
C SER A 105 10.72 5.43 -2.21
N GLY A 106 10.61 4.16 -2.64
CA GLY A 106 11.32 2.98 -2.11
C GLY A 106 12.86 3.06 -1.98
N ASP A 107 13.45 4.23 -2.18
CA ASP A 107 14.79 4.69 -1.89
C ASP A 107 15.21 4.45 -0.42
N GLY A 108 16.53 4.40 -0.18
CA GLY A 108 17.12 4.19 1.15
C GLY A 108 16.81 5.26 2.21
N GLY A 109 16.09 6.33 1.86
CA GLY A 109 15.64 7.39 2.76
C GLY A 109 14.21 7.22 3.29
N ALA A 110 13.42 6.29 2.76
CA ALA A 110 12.01 6.15 3.11
C ALA A 110 11.78 5.68 4.55
N SER A 111 10.76 6.27 5.20
CA SER A 111 10.26 5.82 6.49
C SER A 111 9.83 4.33 6.47
N ARG A 112 9.66 3.75 7.66
CA ARG A 112 9.12 2.39 7.78
C ARG A 112 7.69 2.29 7.24
N ILE A 113 6.89 3.33 7.46
CA ILE A 113 5.49 3.40 7.02
C ILE A 113 5.43 3.44 5.49
N GLU A 114 6.23 4.29 4.85
CA GLU A 114 6.27 4.39 3.39
C GLU A 114 6.73 3.10 2.71
N ARG A 115 7.76 2.44 3.23
CA ARG A 115 8.17 1.11 2.73
C ARG A 115 7.12 0.03 2.95
N GLY A 116 6.40 0.10 4.07
CA GLY A 116 5.27 -0.80 4.34
C GLY A 116 4.15 -0.59 3.32
N ALA A 117 3.81 0.67 3.03
CA ALA A 117 2.83 1.03 2.01
C ALA A 117 3.28 0.59 0.61
N GLU A 118 4.52 0.87 0.21
CA GLU A 118 5.08 0.46 -1.08
C GLU A 118 4.96 -1.05 -1.29
N SER A 119 5.34 -1.84 -0.28
CA SER A 119 5.19 -3.29 -0.32
C SER A 119 3.73 -3.75 -0.38
N ALA A 120 2.85 -3.15 0.41
CA ALA A 120 1.42 -3.49 0.42
C ALA A 120 0.77 -3.21 -0.95
N PHE A 121 1.06 -2.06 -1.55
CA PHE A 121 0.59 -1.71 -2.89
C PHE A 121 1.19 -2.61 -3.98
N GLY A 122 2.46 -3.02 -3.86
CA GLY A 122 3.06 -4.00 -4.77
C GLY A 122 2.36 -5.37 -4.74
N TYR A 123 2.01 -5.86 -3.55
CA TYR A 123 1.21 -7.07 -3.41
C TYR A 123 -0.21 -6.91 -3.94
N LEU A 124 -0.84 -5.74 -3.73
CA LEU A 124 -2.15 -5.44 -4.30
C LEU A 124 -2.12 -5.42 -5.83
N ASN A 125 -1.13 -4.77 -6.45
CA ASN A 125 -0.97 -4.74 -7.90
C ASN A 125 -0.84 -6.15 -8.47
N SER A 126 -0.01 -6.97 -7.83
CA SER A 126 0.15 -8.38 -8.22
C SER A 126 -1.15 -9.16 -8.03
N ALA A 127 -1.92 -8.83 -6.98
CA ALA A 127 -3.22 -9.42 -6.76
C ALA A 127 -4.19 -9.05 -7.89
N VAL A 128 -4.43 -7.77 -8.12
CA VAL A 128 -5.39 -7.31 -9.15
C VAL A 128 -5.07 -7.90 -10.53
N THR A 129 -3.80 -7.94 -10.95
CA THR A 129 -3.42 -8.59 -12.21
C THR A 129 -3.66 -10.10 -12.19
N GLY A 130 -3.40 -10.78 -11.07
CA GLY A 130 -3.71 -12.20 -10.91
C GLY A 130 -5.21 -12.51 -10.95
N LEU A 131 -6.05 -11.59 -10.44
CA LEU A 131 -7.50 -11.69 -10.51
C LEU A 131 -7.97 -11.49 -11.95
N HIS A 132 -7.49 -10.43 -12.62
CA HIS A 132 -7.86 -10.09 -13.99
C HIS A 132 -7.62 -11.28 -14.92
N GLN A 133 -6.41 -11.84 -14.92
CA GLN A 133 -6.05 -13.00 -15.74
C GLN A 133 -6.96 -14.21 -15.49
N ARG A 134 -7.38 -14.45 -14.25
CA ARG A 134 -8.23 -15.59 -13.90
C ARG A 134 -9.71 -15.36 -14.22
N LEU A 135 -10.16 -14.11 -14.22
CA LEU A 135 -11.51 -13.78 -14.69
C LEU A 135 -11.63 -13.91 -16.20
N ASP A 136 -10.57 -13.57 -16.94
CA ASP A 136 -10.56 -13.65 -18.41
C ASP A 136 -10.39 -15.11 -18.89
N ASP A 137 -9.43 -15.85 -18.30
CA ASP A 137 -8.97 -17.15 -18.82
C ASP A 137 -8.97 -18.31 -17.80
N GLY A 138 -9.37 -18.07 -16.55
CA GLY A 138 -9.09 -18.99 -15.43
C GLY A 138 -10.09 -20.14 -15.23
N ASP A 139 -9.57 -21.27 -14.74
CA ASP A 139 -10.40 -22.38 -14.24
C ASP A 139 -11.09 -21.99 -12.91
N PRO A 140 -12.36 -22.40 -12.68
CA PRO A 140 -13.08 -22.13 -11.45
C PRO A 140 -12.34 -22.51 -10.17
N THR A 141 -11.63 -23.63 -10.19
CA THR A 141 -10.87 -24.13 -9.05
C THR A 141 -9.69 -23.22 -8.74
N GLU A 142 -9.04 -22.69 -9.78
CA GLU A 142 -7.93 -21.75 -9.61
C GLU A 142 -8.42 -20.40 -9.09
N LEU A 143 -9.56 -19.91 -9.61
CA LEU A 143 -10.17 -18.67 -9.11
C LEU A 143 -10.61 -18.83 -7.64
N ALA A 144 -11.24 -19.96 -7.28
CA ALA A 144 -11.67 -20.26 -5.92
C ALA A 144 -10.53 -20.24 -4.90
N GLN A 145 -9.37 -20.79 -5.25
CA GLN A 145 -8.19 -20.81 -4.40
C GLN A 145 -7.54 -19.44 -4.25
N TRP A 146 -7.67 -18.62 -5.30
CA TRP A 146 -6.94 -17.37 -5.41
C TRP A 146 -7.68 -16.18 -4.78
N VAL A 147 -9.01 -16.18 -4.85
CA VAL A 147 -9.87 -15.11 -4.30
C VAL A 147 -9.62 -14.81 -2.81
N PRO A 148 -9.46 -15.80 -1.90
CA PRO A 148 -9.09 -15.53 -0.51
C PRO A 148 -7.73 -14.83 -0.36
N GLU A 149 -6.75 -15.17 -1.19
CA GLU A 149 -5.43 -14.52 -1.17
C GLU A 149 -5.56 -13.04 -1.59
N ALA A 150 -6.32 -12.77 -2.65
CA ALA A 150 -6.61 -11.41 -3.10
C ALA A 150 -7.25 -10.57 -1.98
N GLY A 151 -8.27 -11.13 -1.32
CA GLY A 151 -8.96 -10.50 -0.19
C GLY A 151 -8.00 -10.13 0.93
N ALA A 152 -7.05 -11.02 1.25
CA ALA A 152 -6.01 -10.73 2.24
C ALA A 152 -5.08 -9.58 1.79
N ARG A 153 -4.75 -9.47 0.50
CA ARG A 153 -3.94 -8.35 -0.01
C ARG A 153 -4.69 -7.02 0.07
N PHE A 154 -5.99 -7.02 -0.22
CA PHE A 154 -6.84 -5.83 -0.13
C PHE A 154 -6.95 -5.38 1.33
N GLN A 155 -7.13 -6.31 2.26
CA GLN A 155 -7.16 -6.02 3.68
C GLN A 155 -5.82 -5.46 4.18
N ASN A 156 -4.70 -5.98 3.71
CA ASN A 156 -3.37 -5.48 4.08
C ASN A 156 -3.16 -4.01 3.68
N VAL A 157 -3.68 -3.58 2.52
CA VAL A 157 -3.63 -2.17 2.11
C VAL A 157 -4.54 -1.32 3.00
N ASP A 158 -5.73 -1.80 3.34
CA ASP A 158 -6.62 -1.13 4.30
C ASP A 158 -5.95 -0.93 5.67
N ASP A 159 -5.34 -1.98 6.22
CA ASP A 159 -4.65 -1.91 7.50
C ASP A 159 -3.47 -0.94 7.45
N THR A 160 -2.75 -0.91 6.33
CA THR A 160 -1.65 0.02 6.10
C THR A 160 -2.13 1.46 6.04
N CYS A 161 -3.21 1.74 5.30
CA CYS A 161 -3.78 3.09 5.21
C CYS A 161 -4.42 3.55 6.52
N LEU A 162 -5.04 2.64 7.28
CA LEU A 162 -5.54 2.95 8.62
C LEU A 162 -4.40 3.22 9.61
N ALA A 163 -3.26 2.54 9.48
CA ALA A 163 -2.09 2.78 10.30
C ALA A 163 -1.42 4.13 9.97
N ALA A 164 -1.43 4.54 8.70
CA ALA A 164 -0.88 5.82 8.27
C ALA A 164 -1.72 7.04 8.69
N ALA A 165 -3.03 6.86 8.87
CA ALA A 165 -3.95 7.92 9.30
C ALA A 165 -3.93 8.22 10.82
N ARG A 166 -3.13 7.49 11.61
CA ARG A 166 -3.05 7.60 13.08
C ARG A 166 -1.76 8.28 13.51
#